data_AF-A0A958QC77-F1
#
_entry.id   AF-A0A958QC77-F1
#
_cell.length_a   1.000
_cell.length_b   1.000
_cell.length_c   1.000
_cell.angle_alpha   90.00
_cell.angle_beta   90.00
_cell.angle_gamma   90.00
#
_symmetry.space_group_name_H-M   'P 1'
#
loop_
_entity.id
_entity.type
_entity.pdbx_description
1 polymer ?
#
loop_
_entity_poly.entity_id
_entity_poly.type
_entity_poly.pdbx_seq_one_letter_code
_entity_poly.pdbx_strand_id
1 'polypeptide(L)' 'MIKRLINLSKSHSFFLFGARGTGKTSLIKEHFLDENTLYIDLLRDSEFETLNVDPDSLEGRLL' A
#
# COMPACT_ATOMS: atom_id res chain seq x y z
N MET A 1 17.47 13.86 3.71
CA MET A 1 16.44 13.36 2.76
C MET A 1 16.19 14.43 1.71
N ILE A 2 16.01 14.05 0.45
CA ILE A 2 15.68 14.99 -0.63
C ILE A 2 14.18 15.31 -0.55
N LYS A 3 13.83 16.60 -0.59
CA LYS A 3 12.43 17.04 -0.61
C LYS A 3 11.77 16.59 -1.91
N ARG A 4 10.72 15.78 -1.82
CA ARG A 4 9.98 15.31 -3.00
C ARG A 4 9.08 16.42 -3.54
N LEU A 5 8.95 16.49 -4.87
CA LEU A 5 8.09 17.46 -5.57
C LEU A 5 6.63 17.02 -5.65
N ILE A 6 6.37 15.72 -5.59
CA ILE A 6 5.02 15.16 -5.72
C ILE A 6 4.18 15.46 -4.48
N ASN A 7 2.92 15.83 -4.69
CA ASN A 7 1.90 15.93 -3.64
C ASN A 7 0.88 14.81 -3.82
N LEU A 8 0.72 13.96 -2.81
CA LEU A 8 -0.12 12.77 -2.89
C LEU A 8 -1.55 13.08 -2.41
N SER A 9 -2.55 12.68 -3.19
CA SER A 9 -3.95 12.83 -2.79
C SER A 9 -4.26 11.93 -1.60
N LYS A 10 -4.96 12.47 -0.59
CA LYS A 10 -5.50 11.68 0.55
C LYS A 10 -6.98 11.34 0.40
N SER A 11 -7.63 11.86 -0.64
CA SER A 11 -9.08 11.76 -0.84
C SER A 11 -9.47 11.07 -2.15
N HIS A 12 -8.50 10.71 -2.98
CA HIS A 12 -8.73 10.05 -4.27
C HIS A 12 -7.76 8.90 -4.46
N SER A 13 -8.21 7.86 -5.15
CA SER A 13 -7.37 6.75 -5.57
C SER A 13 -6.44 7.17 -6.72
N PHE A 14 -5.21 6.69 -6.69
CA PHE A 14 -4.23 6.93 -7.75
C PHE A 14 -3.26 5.76 -7.88
N PHE A 15 -2.62 5.64 -9.05
CA PHE A 15 -1.52 4.71 -9.27
C PHE A 15 -0.18 5.41 -9.03
N LEU A 16 0.72 4.75 -8.30
CA LEU A 16 2.11 5.20 -8.10
C LEU A 16 3.07 4.34 -8.92
N PHE A 17 3.47 4.82 -10.09
CA PHE A 17 4.40 4.12 -10.97
C PHE A 17 5.87 4.45 -10.67
N GLY A 18 6.76 3.52 -11.02
CA GLY A 18 8.22 3.72 -10.98
C GLY A 18 9.00 2.41 -10.86
N ALA A 19 10.25 2.41 -11.31
CA ALA A 19 11.15 1.25 -11.28
C ALA A 19 11.34 0.67 -9.86
N ARG A 20 11.81 -0.58 -9.75
CA ARG A 20 12.17 -1.17 -8.45
C ARG A 20 13.28 -0.35 -7.77
N GLY A 21 13.25 -0.28 -6.43
CA GLY A 21 14.28 0.43 -5.66
C GLY A 21 14.17 1.96 -5.61
N THR A 22 13.18 2.60 -6.24
CA THR A 22 13.02 4.06 -6.25
C THR A 22 12.34 4.65 -4.99
N GLY A 23 12.11 3.83 -3.95
CA GLY A 23 11.54 4.30 -2.68
C GLY A 23 10.02 4.45 -2.65
N LYS A 24 9.28 3.81 -3.57
CA LYS A 24 7.80 3.81 -3.60
C LYS A 24 7.18 3.31 -2.29
N THR A 25 7.64 2.15 -1.79
CA THR A 25 7.18 1.59 -0.52
C THR A 25 7.45 2.53 0.64
N SER A 26 8.64 3.15 0.68
CA SER A 26 8.98 4.15 1.71
C SER A 26 8.07 5.37 1.63
N LEU A 27 7.77 5.88 0.43
CA LEU A 27 6.87 7.00 0.21
C LEU A 27 5.44 6.71 0.70
N ILE A 28 4.90 5.53 0.38
CA ILE A 28 3.55 5.13 0.80
C ILE A 28 3.49 5.02 2.33
N LYS A 29 4.46 4.33 2.94
CA LYS A 29 4.50 4.14 4.39
C LYS A 29 4.62 5.47 5.15
N GLU A 30 5.44 6.39 4.67
CA GLU A 30 5.64 7.71 5.28
C GLU A 30 4.38 8.60 5.24
N HIS A 31 3.57 8.50 4.19
CA HIS A 31 2.43 9.41 3.97
C HIS A 31 1.07 8.85 4.38
N PHE A 32 0.92 7.52 4.42
CA PHE A 32 -0.39 6.88 4.61
C PHE A 32 -0.41 5.81 5.70
N LEU A 33 0.72 5.27 6.15
CA LEU A 33 0.66 4.19 7.13
C LEU A 33 0.49 4.79 8.54
N ASP A 34 -0.70 4.65 9.07
CA ASP A 34 -1.06 4.92 10.46
C ASP A 34 -1.83 3.74 11.08
N GLU A 35 -2.30 3.92 12.31
CA GLU A 35 -3.05 2.91 13.07
C GLU A 35 -4.41 2.52 12.47
N ASN A 36 -4.98 3.38 11.60
CA ASN A 36 -6.31 3.17 11.00
C ASN A 36 -6.22 2.77 9.52
N THR A 37 -5.02 2.50 9.02
CA THR A 37 -4.79 2.20 7.61
C THR A 37 -4.68 0.71 7.35
N LEU A 38 -5.59 0.19 6.51
CA LEU A 38 -5.46 -1.15 5.97
C LEU A 38 -4.37 -1.19 4.90
N TYR A 39 -3.23 -1.78 5.24
CA TYR A 39 -2.10 -1.98 4.33
C TYR A 39 -2.06 -3.43 3.83
N ILE A 40 -2.12 -3.60 2.51
CA ILE A 40 -2.07 -4.90 1.84
C ILE A 40 -0.75 -5.01 1.06
N ASP A 41 0.11 -5.94 1.44
CA ASP A 41 1.44 -6.16 0.87
C ASP A 41 1.45 -7.41 -0.02
N LEU A 42 0.94 -7.28 -1.24
CA LEU A 42 0.91 -8.37 -2.23
C LEU A 42 2.30 -8.84 -2.71
N LEU A 43 3.40 -8.26 -2.20
CA LEU A 43 4.75 -8.81 -2.38
C LEU A 43 5.09 -9.89 -1.36
N ARG A 44 4.26 -10.07 -0.32
CA ARG A 44 4.37 -11.19 0.63
C ARG A 44 3.60 -12.36 0.08
N ASP A 45 4.30 -13.46 -0.17
CA ASP A 45 3.71 -14.67 -0.76
C ASP A 45 2.48 -15.14 0.01
N SER A 46 2.51 -15.17 1.35
CA SER A 46 1.36 -15.62 2.14
C SER A 46 0.12 -14.73 2.00
N GLU A 47 0.31 -13.41 1.94
CA GLU A 47 -0.80 -12.45 1.80
C GLU A 47 -1.36 -12.48 0.38
N PHE A 48 -0.48 -12.56 -0.62
CA PHE A 48 -0.87 -12.74 -2.02
C PHE A 48 -1.68 -14.02 -2.21
N GLU A 49 -1.16 -15.17 -1.78
CA GLU A 49 -1.83 -16.46 -1.96
C GLU A 49 -3.18 -16.51 -1.25
N THR A 50 -3.26 -16.00 -0.01
CA THR A 50 -4.52 -15.97 0.75
C THR A 50 -5.59 -15.17 0.01
N LEU A 51 -5.28 -13.93 -0.38
CA LEU A 51 -6.25 -13.04 -1.05
C LEU A 51 -6.56 -13.47 -2.49
N ASN A 52 -5.66 -14.21 -3.13
CA ASN A 52 -5.88 -14.76 -4.46
C ASN A 52 -6.80 -15.99 -4.44
N VAL A 53 -6.72 -16.82 -3.39
CA VAL A 53 -7.59 -17.99 -3.20
C VAL A 53 -8.96 -17.60 -2.64
N ASP A 54 -8.99 -16.73 -1.66
CA ASP A 54 -10.20 -16.28 -0.97
C ASP A 54 -10.19 -14.74 -0.81
N PRO A 55 -10.70 -13.99 -1.80
CA PRO A 55 -10.79 -12.54 -1.73
C PRO A 55 -11.69 -12.04 -0.58
N ASP A 56 -12.72 -12.81 -0.20
CA ASP A 56 -13.69 -12.41 0.83
C ASP A 56 -13.06 -12.42 2.23
N SER A 57 -11.96 -13.16 2.41
CA SER A 57 -11.14 -13.10 3.65
C SER A 57 -10.65 -11.69 4.01
N LEU A 58 -10.63 -10.76 3.05
CA LEU A 58 -10.33 -9.35 3.30
C LEU A 58 -11.32 -8.68 4.25
N GLU A 59 -12.60 -9.06 4.21
CA GLU A 59 -13.65 -8.47 5.05
C GLU A 59 -13.34 -8.65 6.55
N GLY A 60 -12.78 -9.80 6.93
CA GLY A 60 -12.39 -10.09 8.31
C GLY A 60 -11.27 -9.19 8.86
N ARG A 61 -10.59 -8.41 8.00
CA ARG A 61 -9.54 -7.45 8.40
C ARG A 61 -10.06 -6.03 8.59
N LEU A 62 -11.34 -5.78 8.30
CA LEU A 62 -11.99 -4.47 8.44
C LEU A 62 -12.72 -4.30 9.78
N LEU A 63 -12.79 -5.37 10.59
CA LEU A 63 -13.40 -5.43 11.93
C LEU A 63 -12.35 -5.26 13.02
#